data_AF-A0A948X8K1-F1
#
_entry.id   AF-A0A948X8K1-F1
#
_cell.length_a   1.000
_cell.length_b   1.000
_cell.length_c   1.000
_cell.angle_alpha   90.00
_cell.angle_beta   90.00
_cell.angle_gamma   90.00
#
_symmetry.space_group_name_H-M   'P 1'
#
loop_
_entity.id
_entity.type
_entity.pdbx_description
1 polymer ?
#
loop_
_entity_poly.entity_id
_entity_poly.type
_entity_poly.pdbx_seq_one_letter_code
_entity_poly.pdbx_strand_id
1 'polypeptide(L)' 'SVEPMSHVLPLKNVFRQDKVKPSLPIDKVLGNAPMAKGDNFSVPRIIE' A
#
# COMPACT_ATOMS: atom_id res chain seq x y z
N SER A 1 7.00 -30.62 -19.25
CA SER A 1 7.21 -29.39 -18.47
C SER A 1 6.49 -29.55 -17.14
N VAL A 2 7.04 -29.03 -16.05
CA VAL A 2 6.37 -29.05 -14.74
C VAL A 2 5.84 -27.65 -14.47
N GLU A 3 4.59 -27.56 -14.03
CA GLU A 3 3.97 -26.28 -13.66
C GLU A 3 4.68 -25.67 -12.44
N PRO A 4 5.01 -24.36 -12.45
CA PRO A 4 5.66 -23.71 -11.33
C PRO A 4 4.72 -23.58 -10.13
N MET A 5 5.27 -23.72 -8.93
CA MET A 5 4.53 -23.54 -7.68
C MET A 5 4.47 -22.05 -7.31
N SER A 6 3.29 -21.44 -7.39
CA SER A 6 3.10 -20.03 -6.99
C SER A 6 3.07 -19.83 -5.48
N HIS A 7 2.42 -20.75 -4.74
CA HIS A 7 2.28 -20.68 -3.28
C HIS A 7 2.32 -22.10 -2.69
N VAL A 8 2.90 -22.23 -1.50
CA VAL A 8 3.01 -23.53 -0.78
C VAL A 8 1.69 -24.00 -0.17
N LEU A 9 0.79 -23.05 0.16
CA LEU A 9 -0.52 -23.36 0.74
C LEU A 9 -1.61 -23.32 -0.34
N PRO A 10 -2.56 -24.27 -0.35
CA PRO A 10 -3.64 -24.31 -1.32
C PRO A 10 -4.79 -23.36 -0.94
N LEU A 11 -4.47 -22.08 -0.70
CA LEU A 11 -5.46 -21.07 -0.31
C LEU A 11 -6.35 -20.69 -1.51
N LYS A 12 -7.65 -20.51 -1.24
CA LYS A 12 -8.65 -20.09 -2.22
C LYS A 12 -9.61 -19.09 -1.59
N ASN A 13 -10.05 -18.09 -2.36
CA ASN A 13 -11.17 -17.20 -2.01
C ASN A 13 -11.03 -16.54 -0.61
N VAL A 14 -9.84 -16.08 -0.26
CA VAL A 14 -9.57 -15.43 1.03
C VAL A 14 -10.06 -13.98 0.99
N PHE A 15 -11.33 -13.77 1.32
CA PHE A 15 -11.95 -12.43 1.31
C PHE A 15 -11.79 -11.70 2.65
N ARG A 16 -11.70 -10.37 2.58
CA ARG A 16 -11.80 -9.47 3.74
C ARG A 16 -13.26 -9.03 3.92
N GLN A 17 -13.73 -8.94 5.16
CA GLN A 17 -15.03 -8.33 5.48
C GLN A 17 -15.04 -6.84 5.11
N ASP A 18 -16.14 -6.38 4.51
CA ASP A 18 -16.34 -4.97 4.19
C ASP A 18 -16.77 -4.17 5.42
N LYS A 19 -15.78 -3.85 6.26
CA LYS A 19 -15.96 -3.03 7.47
C LYS A 19 -14.93 -1.91 7.47
N VAL A 20 -15.39 -0.69 7.75
CA VAL A 20 -14.53 0.49 7.92
C VAL A 20 -13.63 0.28 9.13
N LYS A 21 -12.37 0.70 9.02
CA LYS A 21 -11.40 0.73 10.12
C LYS A 21 -10.76 2.12 10.17
N PRO A 22 -10.31 2.58 11.35
CA PRO A 22 -9.56 3.83 11.45
C PRO A 22 -8.31 3.80 10.55
N SER A 23 -8.10 4.88 9.80
CA SER A 23 -6.86 5.11 9.06
C SER A 23 -5.72 5.50 10.00
N LEU A 24 -4.48 5.42 9.51
CA LEU A 24 -3.33 5.91 10.26
C LEU A 24 -3.37 7.44 10.42
N PRO A 25 -2.92 7.97 11.57
CA PRO A 25 -2.68 9.40 11.76
C PRO A 25 -1.70 9.97 10.73
N ILE A 26 -1.89 11.23 10.31
CA ILE A 26 -1.14 11.86 9.23
C ILE A 26 0.37 11.94 9.52
N ASP A 27 0.74 12.18 10.77
CA ASP A 27 2.12 12.19 11.26
C ASP A 27 2.81 10.83 11.06
N LYS A 28 2.08 9.73 11.27
CA LYS A 28 2.59 8.38 11.00
C LYS A 28 2.67 8.06 9.51
N VAL A 29 1.73 8.55 8.72
CA VAL A 29 1.71 8.35 7.26
C VAL A 29 2.89 9.06 6.60
N LEU A 30 3.16 10.31 6.99
CA LEU A 30 4.22 11.13 6.40
C LEU A 30 5.57 10.98 7.10
N GLY A 31 5.65 10.22 8.20
CA GLY A 31 6.86 10.11 9.03
C GLY A 31 8.11 9.62 8.29
N ASN A 32 7.95 8.90 7.19
CA ASN A 32 9.04 8.44 6.33
C ASN A 32 9.02 9.07 4.92
N ALA A 33 8.20 10.09 4.69
CA ALA A 33 8.12 10.76 3.40
C ALA A 33 9.45 11.46 3.09
N PRO A 34 10.06 11.24 1.91
CA PRO A 34 11.27 11.98 1.51
C PRO A 34 11.05 13.50 1.47
N MET A 35 9.84 13.93 1.09
CA MET A 35 9.41 15.32 1.13
C MET A 35 7.90 15.38 1.32
N ALA A 36 7.45 16.21 2.25
CA ALA A 36 6.04 16.48 2.52
C ALA A 36 5.72 17.97 2.29
N LYS A 37 4.51 18.25 1.82
CA LYS A 37 3.98 19.62 1.67
C LYS A 37 2.56 19.67 2.26
N GLY A 38 2.48 20.17 3.50
CA GLY A 38 1.27 20.00 4.31
C GLY A 38 0.97 18.51 4.48
N ASP A 39 -0.29 18.12 4.28
CA ASP A 39 -0.74 16.73 4.43
C ASP A 39 -0.50 15.86 3.18
N ASN A 40 0.46 16.23 2.33
CA ASN A 40 0.72 15.55 1.06
C ASN A 40 2.18 15.13 0.92
N PHE A 41 2.39 14.01 0.22
CA PHE A 41 3.70 13.68 -0.33
C PHE A 41 4.03 14.63 -1.48
N SER A 42 5.27 15.11 -1.54
CA SER A 42 5.72 15.99 -2.61
C SER A 42 6.70 15.27 -3.52
N VAL A 43 6.45 15.37 -4.83
CA VAL A 43 7.29 14.77 -5.88
C VAL A 43 7.69 15.83 -6.90
N PRO A 44 8.87 15.72 -7.52
CA PRO A 44 9.26 16.60 -8.62
C PRO A 44 8.24 16.51 -9.76
N ARG A 45 7.74 17.66 -10.22
CA ARG A 45 6.92 17.71 -11.43
C ARG A 45 7.85 17.67 -12.63
N ILE A 46 7.74 16.63 -13.45
CA ILE A 46 8.39 16.57 -14.76
C ILE A 46 7.40 17.14 -15.78
N ILE A 47 7.74 18.27 -16.40
CA ILE A 47 7.04 18.84 -17.56
C ILE A 47 8.12 19.09 -18.64
N GLU A 48 7.78 18.86 -19.91
CA GLU A 48 8.54 19.36 -21.07
C GLU A 48 8.27 20.86 -21.30
#